data_AF-A0A6M1Z9X7-F1
#
_entry.id   AF-A0A6M1Z9X7-F1
#
_cell.length_a   1.000
_cell.length_b   1.000
_cell.length_c   1.000
_cell.angle_alpha   90.00
_cell.angle_beta   90.00
_cell.angle_gamma   90.00
#
_symmetry.space_group_name_H-M   'P 1'
#
loop_
_entity.id
_entity.type
_entity.pdbx_description
1 polymer ?
#
loop_
_entity_poly.entity_id
_entity_poly.type
_entity_poly.pdbx_seq_one_letter_code
_entity_poly.pdbx_strand_id
1 'polypeptide(L)'
;EVKEATEERERKKPLVQKPVSKKLFVYLSFLKILSNLLNAFSKKSAKRLDGTPLHKEILTIKKSLVSLKEKNLCQDPEYLNYFAFVWLKFLRDYDYYVLKNEKATNLIKKIIDEINEYPKNSEFTLGYYVSEFAGYSWIPFPYMEMLQNLHLEDKKDPINSHLSHWISIIDKLLELI
;
A
#
# COMPACT_ATOMS: atom_id res chain seq x y z
N GLU A 1 -12.19 13.45 66.08
CA GLU A 1 -11.15 12.84 65.23
C GLU A 1 -11.53 13.03 63.78
N VAL A 2 -10.72 13.82 63.07
CA VAL A 2 -10.87 14.14 61.65
C VAL A 2 -10.21 13.00 60.87
N LYS A 3 -10.95 12.36 59.95
CA LYS A 3 -10.35 11.41 59.00
C LYS A 3 -10.25 12.09 57.64
N GLU A 4 -9.01 12.43 57.30
CA GLU A 4 -8.57 13.05 56.06
C GLU A 4 -8.87 12.18 54.84
N ALA A 5 -9.40 12.84 53.81
CA ALA A 5 -9.37 12.37 52.43
C ALA A 5 -7.92 12.34 51.94
N THR A 6 -7.47 11.22 51.38
CA THR A 6 -6.19 11.17 50.66
C THR A 6 -6.47 10.78 49.21
N GLU A 7 -6.24 11.75 48.32
CA GLU A 7 -6.29 11.62 46.86
C GLU A 7 -5.23 10.62 46.38
N GLU A 8 -5.66 9.56 45.70
CA GLU A 8 -4.77 8.64 45.01
C GLU A 8 -4.49 9.15 43.59
N ARG A 9 -3.47 10.03 43.47
CA ARG A 9 -2.88 10.41 42.18
C ARG A 9 -1.89 9.35 41.70
N GLU A 10 -2.36 8.34 40.96
CA GLU A 10 -1.46 7.41 40.27
C GLU A 10 -1.07 7.89 38.86
N ARG A 11 0.05 8.62 38.85
CA ARG A 11 1.16 8.63 37.88
C ARG A 11 0.88 8.06 36.47
N LYS A 12 0.78 8.97 35.50
CA LYS A 12 0.98 8.67 34.06
C LYS A 12 2.36 8.02 33.86
N LYS A 13 2.39 6.73 33.46
CA LYS A 13 3.62 6.06 33.01
C LYS A 13 4.21 6.82 31.82
N PRO A 14 5.53 7.07 31.76
CA PRO A 14 6.13 7.71 30.60
C PRO A 14 5.94 6.82 29.37
N LEU A 15 5.55 7.44 28.25
CA LEU A 15 5.51 6.79 26.93
C LEU A 15 6.93 6.33 26.61
N VAL A 16 7.19 5.03 26.80
CA VAL A 16 8.40 4.38 26.30
C VAL A 16 8.33 4.47 24.78
N GLN A 17 9.03 5.44 24.21
CA GLN A 17 9.31 5.45 22.78
C GLN A 17 10.13 4.19 22.50
N LYS A 18 9.48 3.18 21.89
CA LYS A 18 10.18 1.99 21.41
C LYS A 18 11.29 2.47 20.46
N PRO A 19 12.55 2.07 20.66
CA PRO A 19 13.61 2.47 19.77
C PRO A 19 13.28 1.99 18.36
N VAL A 20 13.43 2.89 17.37
CA VAL A 20 13.30 2.55 15.95
C VAL A 20 14.15 1.30 15.70
N SER A 21 13.49 0.21 15.30
CA SER A 21 14.16 -1.08 15.23
C SER A 21 15.30 -0.98 14.21
N LYS A 22 16.51 -1.43 14.57
CA LYS A 22 17.67 -1.43 13.65
C LYS A 22 17.35 -2.16 12.34
N LYS A 23 16.39 -3.09 12.36
CA LYS A 23 15.84 -3.79 11.19
C LYS A 23 15.15 -2.85 10.20
N LEU A 24 14.40 -1.86 10.69
CA LEU A 24 13.74 -0.85 9.85
C LEU A 24 14.77 0.02 9.08
N PHE A 25 15.87 0.36 9.76
CA PHE A 25 16.96 1.12 9.14
C PHE A 25 17.69 0.31 8.07
N VAL A 26 17.90 -0.99 8.32
CA VAL A 26 18.47 -1.93 7.34
C VAL A 26 17.53 -2.14 6.16
N TYR A 27 16.21 -2.20 6.38
CA TYR A 27 15.19 -2.35 5.33
C TYR A 27 15.04 -1.10 4.46
N LEU A 28 14.95 0.10 5.06
CA LEU A 28 14.96 1.36 4.30
C LEU A 28 16.28 1.54 3.53
N SER A 29 17.39 1.09 4.11
CA SER A 29 18.68 1.05 3.41
C SER A 29 18.68 0.04 2.26
N PHE A 30 18.05 -1.13 2.43
CA PHE A 30 17.89 -2.13 1.39
C PHE A 30 17.00 -1.62 0.25
N LEU A 31 15.84 -1.02 0.54
CA LEU A 31 14.99 -0.38 -0.47
C LEU A 31 15.73 0.72 -1.24
N LYS A 32 16.57 1.51 -0.55
CA LYS A 32 17.42 2.53 -1.17
C LYS A 32 18.55 1.93 -2.02
N ILE A 33 19.14 0.82 -1.60
CA ILE A 33 20.16 0.07 -2.35
C ILE A 33 19.52 -0.63 -3.56
N LEU A 34 18.33 -1.19 -3.42
CA LEU A 34 17.55 -1.79 -4.51
C LEU A 34 17.17 -0.71 -5.53
N SER A 35 16.69 0.45 -5.08
CA SER A 35 16.44 1.63 -5.91
C SER A 35 17.68 2.06 -6.69
N ASN A 36 18.84 2.12 -6.03
CA ASN A 36 20.10 2.50 -6.68
C ASN A 36 20.63 1.44 -7.65
N LEU A 37 20.49 0.15 -7.35
CA LEU A 37 20.85 -0.95 -8.25
C LEU A 37 19.92 -0.99 -9.46
N LEU A 38 18.62 -0.80 -9.27
CA LEU A 38 17.64 -0.71 -10.35
C LEU A 38 17.94 0.50 -11.27
N ASN A 39 18.32 1.65 -10.70
CA ASN A 39 18.76 2.83 -11.45
C ASN A 39 20.08 2.60 -12.22
N ALA A 40 20.97 1.75 -11.70
CA ALA A 40 22.23 1.40 -12.37
C ALA A 40 22.02 0.41 -13.53
N PHE A 41 21.08 -0.52 -13.40
CA PHE A 41 20.72 -1.47 -14.45
C PHE A 41 19.76 -0.88 -15.51
N SER A 42 18.93 0.13 -15.16
CA SER A 42 17.96 0.75 -16.08
C SER A 42 18.59 1.69 -17.12
N LYS A 43 19.83 2.17 -16.90
CA LYS A 43 20.53 3.04 -17.85
C LYS A 43 20.81 2.42 -19.22
N LYS A 44 20.64 1.10 -19.40
CA LYS A 44 20.99 0.42 -20.66
C LYS A 44 19.84 -0.05 -21.56
N SER A 45 18.56 0.06 -21.19
CA SER A 45 17.50 -0.37 -22.13
C SER A 45 16.08 0.17 -21.88
N ALA A 46 15.90 1.42 -21.44
CA ALA A 46 14.58 2.03 -21.44
C ALA A 46 14.11 2.31 -22.89
N LYS A 47 13.65 1.28 -23.60
CA LYS A 47 12.73 1.46 -24.72
C LYS A 47 11.50 2.15 -24.12
N ARG A 48 11.30 3.42 -24.49
CA ARG A 48 10.11 4.20 -24.12
C ARG A 48 8.89 3.39 -24.54
N LEU A 49 8.18 2.82 -23.58
CA LEU A 49 6.89 2.18 -23.83
C LEU A 49 5.86 3.30 -24.04
N ASP A 50 4.98 3.12 -25.02
CA ASP A 50 3.80 3.96 -25.20
C ASP A 50 2.88 3.89 -23.97
N GLY A 51 1.91 4.78 -23.81
CA GLY A 51 1.05 4.83 -22.60
C GLY A 51 0.05 3.66 -22.49
N THR A 52 -0.14 2.89 -23.57
CA THR A 52 -1.14 1.83 -23.68
C THR A 52 -0.95 0.66 -22.68
N PRO A 53 0.28 0.17 -22.43
CA PRO A 53 0.55 -0.83 -21.39
C PRO A 53 0.26 -0.33 -19.98
N LEU A 54 0.55 0.95 -19.69
CA LEU A 54 0.25 1.57 -18.39
C LEU A 54 -1.26 1.64 -18.13
N HIS A 55 -2.05 2.08 -19.11
CA HIS A 55 -3.50 2.09 -19.01
C HIS A 55 -4.05 0.70 -18.69
N LYS A 56 -3.54 -0.35 -19.36
CA LYS A 56 -3.95 -1.73 -19.08
C LYS A 56 -3.61 -2.18 -17.66
N GLU A 57 -2.42 -1.84 -17.16
CA GLU A 57 -1.99 -2.19 -15.80
C GLU A 57 -2.85 -1.51 -14.73
N ILE A 58 -3.11 -0.20 -14.88
CA ILE A 58 -3.97 0.55 -13.97
C ILE A 58 -5.40 -0.01 -14.00
N LEU A 59 -5.92 -0.37 -15.18
CA LEU A 59 -7.21 -1.02 -15.31
C LEU A 59 -7.25 -2.39 -14.61
N THR A 60 -6.16 -3.15 -14.65
CA THR A 60 -6.03 -4.42 -13.94
C THR A 60 -6.05 -4.21 -12.42
N ILE A 61 -5.32 -3.21 -11.91
CA ILE A 61 -5.37 -2.84 -10.48
C ILE A 61 -6.79 -2.47 -10.08
N LYS A 62 -7.46 -1.59 -10.86
CA LYS A 62 -8.85 -1.20 -10.62
C LYS A 62 -9.77 -2.41 -10.49
N LYS A 63 -9.69 -3.35 -11.43
CA LYS A 63 -10.50 -4.57 -11.42
C LYS A 63 -10.26 -5.41 -10.16
N SER A 64 -9.01 -5.51 -9.71
CA SER A 64 -8.66 -6.23 -8.48
C SER A 64 -9.27 -5.56 -7.23
N LEU A 65 -9.21 -4.24 -7.14
CA LEU A 65 -9.81 -3.47 -6.03
C LEU A 65 -11.34 -3.52 -6.05
N VAL A 66 -11.96 -3.44 -7.23
CA VAL A 66 -13.41 -3.59 -7.39
C VAL A 66 -13.85 -5.00 -7.00
N SER A 67 -13.06 -6.03 -7.34
CA SER A 67 -13.36 -7.41 -6.93
C SER A 67 -13.36 -7.55 -5.40
N LEU A 68 -12.38 -6.93 -4.71
CA LEU A 68 -12.35 -6.86 -3.25
C LEU A 68 -13.55 -6.12 -2.67
N LYS A 69 -13.99 -5.04 -3.33
CA LYS A 69 -15.15 -4.25 -2.91
C LYS A 69 -16.44 -5.07 -3.00
N GLU A 70 -16.63 -5.77 -4.11
CA GLU A 70 -17.85 -6.53 -4.39
C GLU A 70 -17.92 -7.83 -3.57
N LYS A 71 -16.80 -8.56 -3.50
CA LYS A 71 -16.69 -9.89 -2.89
C LYS A 71 -15.63 -9.86 -1.79
N ASN A 72 -15.95 -10.42 -0.62
CA ASN A 72 -14.96 -10.62 0.42
C ASN A 72 -13.97 -11.74 0.00
N LEU A 73 -12.90 -11.37 -0.70
CA LEU A 73 -11.86 -12.29 -1.20
C LEU A 73 -10.63 -12.34 -0.28
N CYS A 74 -10.73 -11.83 0.94
CA CYS A 74 -9.57 -11.63 1.83
C CYS A 74 -9.00 -12.92 2.39
N GLN A 75 -9.70 -14.05 2.20
CA GLN A 75 -9.23 -15.38 2.56
C GLN A 75 -8.87 -16.24 1.34
N ASP A 76 -9.03 -15.71 0.13
CA ASP A 76 -8.71 -16.40 -1.12
C ASP A 76 -7.22 -16.20 -1.44
N PRO A 77 -6.38 -17.24 -1.32
CA PRO A 77 -4.94 -17.11 -1.54
C PRO A 77 -4.59 -16.78 -2.99
N GLU A 78 -5.42 -17.17 -3.96
CA GLU A 78 -5.20 -16.86 -5.36
C GLU A 78 -5.41 -15.37 -5.60
N TYR A 79 -6.51 -14.82 -5.06
CA TYR A 79 -6.77 -13.38 -5.12
C TYR A 79 -5.65 -12.56 -4.47
N LEU A 80 -5.22 -12.95 -3.26
CA LEU A 80 -4.21 -12.22 -2.49
C LEU A 80 -2.85 -12.20 -3.19
N ASN A 81 -2.45 -13.33 -3.77
CA ASN A 81 -1.24 -13.42 -4.58
C ASN A 81 -1.37 -12.65 -5.89
N TYR A 82 -2.53 -12.72 -6.54
CA TYR A 82 -2.82 -11.97 -7.75
C TYR A 82 -2.74 -10.46 -7.52
N PHE A 83 -3.37 -9.95 -6.46
CA PHE A 83 -3.30 -8.54 -6.08
C PHE A 83 -1.85 -8.11 -5.84
N ALA A 84 -1.10 -8.87 -5.04
CA ALA A 84 0.30 -8.58 -4.74
C ALA A 84 1.16 -8.58 -6.01
N PHE A 85 0.98 -9.56 -6.89
CA PHE A 85 1.68 -9.66 -8.16
C PHE A 85 1.39 -8.47 -9.09
N VAL A 86 0.10 -8.12 -9.28
CA VAL A 86 -0.30 -7.00 -10.13
C VAL A 86 0.27 -5.69 -9.59
N TRP A 87 0.21 -5.48 -8.28
CA TRP A 87 0.72 -4.28 -7.64
C TRP A 87 2.25 -4.15 -7.77
N LEU A 88 3.01 -5.22 -7.47
CA LEU A 88 4.46 -5.21 -7.66
C LEU A 88 4.88 -5.03 -9.11
N LYS A 89 4.14 -5.63 -10.05
CA LYS A 89 4.38 -5.44 -11.47
C LYS A 89 4.23 -3.97 -11.85
N PHE A 90 3.15 -3.33 -11.41
CA PHE A 90 2.94 -1.91 -11.63
C PHE A 90 4.05 -1.05 -11.01
N LEU A 91 4.43 -1.31 -9.75
CA LEU A 91 5.52 -0.59 -9.08
C LEU A 91 6.87 -0.73 -9.80
N ARG A 92 7.13 -1.88 -10.42
CA ARG A 92 8.34 -2.09 -11.23
C ARG A 92 8.25 -1.34 -12.56
N ASP A 93 7.10 -1.38 -13.21
CA ASP A 93 6.95 -0.94 -14.59
C ASP A 93 6.67 0.57 -14.69
N TYR A 94 6.10 1.21 -13.65
CA TYR A 94 5.61 2.59 -13.76
C TYR A 94 6.71 3.63 -14.02
N ASP A 95 7.92 3.41 -13.49
CA ASP A 95 9.08 4.29 -13.68
C ASP A 95 9.55 4.33 -15.15
N TYR A 96 9.17 3.34 -15.96
CA TYR A 96 9.53 3.27 -17.39
C TYR A 96 8.56 4.02 -18.30
N TYR A 97 7.39 4.43 -17.79
CA TYR A 97 6.41 5.16 -18.59
C TYR A 97 6.68 6.67 -18.54
N VAL A 98 6.70 7.30 -19.72
CA VAL A 98 6.82 8.75 -19.82
C VAL A 98 5.44 9.37 -19.83
N LEU A 99 5.01 9.85 -18.66
CA LEU A 99 3.77 10.60 -18.52
C LEU A 99 3.98 12.06 -18.90
N LYS A 100 3.27 12.52 -19.93
CA LYS A 100 3.27 13.94 -20.32
C LYS A 100 2.38 14.79 -19.40
N ASN A 101 1.45 14.15 -18.70
CA ASN A 101 0.46 14.80 -17.85
C ASN A 101 0.94 14.81 -16.39
N GLU A 102 1.25 16.01 -15.87
CA GLU A 102 1.68 16.19 -14.48
C GLU A 102 0.60 15.77 -13.48
N LYS A 103 -0.68 16.01 -13.79
CA LYS A 103 -1.78 15.58 -12.92
C LYS A 103 -1.83 14.05 -12.82
N ALA A 104 -1.64 13.34 -13.93
CA ALA A 104 -1.57 11.87 -13.93
C ALA A 104 -0.38 11.38 -13.10
N THR A 105 0.78 12.01 -13.25
CA THR A 105 1.98 11.70 -12.46
C THR A 105 1.74 11.88 -10.96
N ASN A 106 1.06 12.97 -10.57
CA ASN A 106 0.73 13.23 -9.16
C ASN A 106 -0.30 12.26 -8.61
N LEU A 107 -1.30 11.86 -9.40
CA LEU A 107 -2.27 10.84 -8.99
C LEU A 107 -1.62 9.45 -8.83
N ILE A 108 -0.65 9.09 -9.68
CA ILE A 108 0.12 7.85 -9.54
C ILE A 108 0.92 7.84 -8.24
N LYS A 109 1.67 8.91 -7.96
CA LYS A 109 2.40 9.02 -6.69
C LYS A 109 1.46 8.90 -5.50
N LYS A 110 0.33 9.62 -5.56
CA LYS A 110 -0.68 9.60 -4.51
C LYS A 110 -1.23 8.19 -4.24
N ILE A 111 -1.61 7.44 -5.28
CA ILE A 111 -2.15 6.09 -5.07
C ILE A 111 -1.08 5.11 -4.58
N ILE A 112 0.17 5.26 -5.05
CA ILE A 112 1.30 4.48 -4.57
C ILE A 112 1.50 4.71 -3.06
N ASP A 113 1.57 5.97 -2.64
CA ASP A 113 1.75 6.34 -1.24
C ASP A 113 0.57 5.83 -0.38
N GLU A 114 -0.66 6.05 -0.82
CA GLU A 114 -1.85 5.64 -0.05
C GLU A 114 -1.96 4.12 0.15
N ILE A 115 -1.65 3.32 -0.88
CA ILE A 115 -1.71 1.85 -0.78
C ILE A 115 -0.50 1.31 -0.02
N ASN A 116 0.72 1.78 -0.32
CA ASN A 116 1.92 1.24 0.31
C ASN A 116 2.03 1.59 1.79
N GLU A 117 1.49 2.73 2.21
CA GLU A 117 1.52 3.18 3.60
C GLU A 117 0.27 2.78 4.40
N TYR A 118 -0.67 2.03 3.83
CA TYR A 118 -1.84 1.57 4.57
C TYR A 118 -1.51 0.41 5.52
N PRO A 119 -1.97 0.40 6.79
CA PRO A 119 -2.52 1.53 7.51
C PRO A 119 -1.41 2.51 7.92
N LYS A 120 -1.72 3.81 7.89
CA LYS A 120 -0.75 4.87 8.18
C LYS A 120 -0.09 4.68 9.55
N ASN A 121 1.20 5.00 9.63
CA ASN A 121 2.00 4.92 10.85
C ASN A 121 2.16 3.49 11.43
N SER A 122 1.94 2.45 10.63
CA SER A 122 2.25 1.07 11.00
C SER A 122 3.66 0.68 10.56
N GLU A 123 4.37 -0.12 11.36
CA GLU A 123 5.64 -0.75 10.97
C GLU A 123 5.42 -1.78 9.85
N PHE A 124 4.29 -2.48 9.90
CA PHE A 124 3.89 -3.46 8.89
C PHE A 124 2.73 -2.87 8.11
N THR A 125 3.01 -2.41 6.89
CA THR A 125 2.01 -1.87 5.97
C THR A 125 1.63 -2.88 4.90
N LEU A 126 0.60 -2.57 4.12
CA LEU A 126 0.19 -3.33 2.96
C LEU A 126 1.33 -3.39 1.92
N GLY A 127 2.06 -2.28 1.74
CA GLY A 127 3.27 -2.27 0.92
C GLY A 127 4.32 -3.27 1.40
N TYR A 128 4.56 -3.35 2.72
CA TYR A 128 5.45 -4.36 3.31
C TYR A 128 4.96 -5.77 2.98
N TYR A 129 3.70 -6.11 3.26
CA TYR A 129 3.18 -7.46 3.04
C TYR A 129 3.16 -7.85 1.56
N VAL A 130 2.79 -6.93 0.68
CA VAL A 130 2.83 -7.17 -0.77
C VAL A 130 4.27 -7.41 -1.23
N SER A 131 5.26 -6.66 -0.73
CA SER A 131 6.66 -6.84 -1.11
C SER A 131 7.28 -8.15 -0.61
N GLU A 132 6.91 -8.59 0.59
CA GLU A 132 7.53 -9.75 1.24
C GLU A 132 6.87 -11.08 0.84
N PHE A 133 5.56 -11.09 0.58
CA PHE A 133 4.78 -12.33 0.47
C PHE A 133 4.17 -12.57 -0.92
N ALA A 134 4.42 -11.72 -1.92
CA ALA A 134 3.98 -11.98 -3.28
C ALA A 134 4.58 -13.29 -3.84
N GLY A 135 3.71 -14.21 -4.28
CA GLY A 135 4.10 -15.47 -4.90
C GLY A 135 4.39 -16.60 -3.90
N TYR A 136 4.25 -16.34 -2.60
CA TYR A 136 4.35 -17.39 -1.58
C TYR A 136 3.02 -18.17 -1.47
N SER A 137 3.12 -19.47 -1.25
CA SER A 137 1.97 -20.34 -0.98
C SER A 137 1.34 -20.06 0.38
N TRP A 138 2.12 -19.54 1.31
CA TRP A 138 1.67 -19.16 2.65
C TRP A 138 1.52 -17.64 2.75
N ILE A 139 0.34 -17.20 3.19
CA ILE A 139 -0.02 -15.80 3.30
C ILE A 139 -0.20 -15.46 4.79
N PRO A 140 0.44 -14.38 5.29
CA PRO A 140 0.28 -13.98 6.68
C PRO A 140 -1.14 -13.50 7.00
N PHE A 141 -1.65 -13.90 8.17
CA PHE A 141 -2.95 -13.44 8.67
C PHE A 141 -3.09 -11.90 8.70
N PRO A 142 -2.08 -11.11 9.12
CA PRO A 142 -2.21 -9.65 9.13
C PRO A 142 -2.45 -9.04 7.74
N TYR A 143 -1.92 -9.66 6.67
CA TYR A 143 -2.17 -9.20 5.31
C TYR A 143 -3.64 -9.44 4.92
N MET A 144 -4.17 -10.61 5.24
CA MET A 144 -5.60 -10.91 5.04
C MET A 144 -6.48 -9.93 5.81
N GLU A 145 -6.13 -9.66 7.08
CA GLU A 145 -6.87 -8.75 7.96
C GLU A 145 -6.88 -7.31 7.42
N MET A 146 -5.78 -6.82 6.84
CA MET A 146 -5.75 -5.50 6.20
C MET A 146 -6.75 -5.39 5.05
N LEU A 147 -6.77 -6.36 4.14
CA LEU A 147 -7.73 -6.34 3.04
C LEU A 147 -9.16 -6.56 3.51
N GLN A 148 -9.35 -7.37 4.55
CA GLN A 148 -10.65 -7.56 5.18
C GLN A 148 -11.16 -6.26 5.80
N ASN A 149 -10.29 -5.51 6.47
CA ASN A 149 -10.65 -4.21 7.03
C ASN A 149 -11.06 -3.23 5.95
N LEU A 150 -10.36 -3.19 4.81
CA LEU A 150 -10.76 -2.37 3.65
C LEU A 150 -12.15 -2.75 3.12
N HIS A 151 -12.42 -4.05 3.00
CA HIS A 151 -13.74 -4.54 2.56
C HIS A 151 -14.84 -4.16 3.55
N LEU A 152 -14.62 -4.40 4.84
CA LEU A 152 -15.60 -4.12 5.89
C LEU A 152 -15.84 -2.61 6.06
N GLU A 153 -14.79 -1.80 5.95
CA GLU A 153 -14.87 -0.34 5.93
C GLU A 153 -15.76 0.13 4.79
N ASP A 154 -15.57 -0.38 3.57
CA ASP A 154 -16.40 -0.03 2.43
C ASP A 154 -17.86 -0.48 2.59
N LYS A 155 -18.11 -1.68 3.11
CA LYS A 155 -19.48 -2.15 3.39
C LYS A 155 -20.19 -1.30 4.42
N LYS A 156 -19.44 -0.74 5.38
CA LYS A 156 -20.00 0.08 6.46
C LYS A 156 -20.24 1.52 6.03
N ASP A 157 -19.27 2.13 5.34
CA ASP A 157 -19.35 3.51 4.86
C ASP A 157 -18.63 3.66 3.51
N PRO A 158 -19.33 3.41 2.38
CA PRO A 158 -18.73 3.48 1.05
C PRO A 158 -18.21 4.88 0.67
N ILE A 159 -18.72 5.94 1.31
CA ILE A 159 -18.38 7.32 0.96
C ILE A 159 -17.00 7.69 1.49
N ASN A 160 -16.68 7.23 2.69
CA ASN A 160 -15.43 7.56 3.38
C ASN A 160 -14.41 6.42 3.39
N SER A 161 -14.70 5.31 2.72
CA SER A 161 -13.79 4.16 2.72
C SER A 161 -12.52 4.41 1.93
N HIS A 162 -11.38 3.92 2.44
CA HIS A 162 -10.12 3.92 1.70
C HIS A 162 -10.27 3.24 0.34
N LEU A 163 -10.98 2.10 0.29
CA LEU A 163 -11.14 1.32 -0.93
C LEU A 163 -11.88 2.10 -2.04
N SER A 164 -12.98 2.78 -1.70
CA SER A 164 -13.71 3.60 -2.66
C SER A 164 -12.93 4.85 -3.06
N HIS A 165 -12.20 5.46 -2.13
CA HIS A 165 -11.31 6.59 -2.42
C HIS A 165 -10.18 6.21 -3.39
N TRP A 166 -9.54 5.06 -3.19
CA TRP A 166 -8.51 4.53 -4.09
C TRP A 166 -9.06 4.27 -5.49
N ILE A 167 -10.23 3.65 -5.60
CA ILE A 167 -10.89 3.42 -6.88
C ILE A 167 -11.19 4.76 -7.57
N SER A 168 -11.64 5.78 -6.83
CA SER A 168 -11.88 7.13 -7.37
C SER A 168 -10.60 7.82 -7.89
N ILE A 169 -9.47 7.66 -7.20
CA ILE A 169 -8.17 8.16 -7.68
C ILE A 169 -7.80 7.47 -8.99
N ILE A 170 -7.97 6.15 -9.07
CA ILE A 170 -7.67 5.36 -10.25
C ILE A 170 -8.59 5.72 -11.43
N ASP A 171 -9.87 5.99 -11.17
CA ASP A 171 -10.80 6.46 -12.21
C ASP A 171 -10.35 7.78 -12.82
N LYS A 172 -10.01 8.77 -11.99
CA LYS A 172 -9.45 10.05 -12.45
C LYS A 172 -8.14 9.88 -13.19
N LEU A 173 -7.32 8.91 -12.81
CA LEU A 173 -6.06 8.61 -13.49
C LEU A 173 -6.31 8.04 -14.89
N LEU A 174 -7.24 7.10 -15.04
CA LEU A 174 -7.60 6.48 -16.32
C LEU A 174 -8.19 7.49 -17.32
N GLU A 175 -8.83 8.57 -16.86
CA GLU A 175 -9.31 9.66 -17.72
C GLU A 175 -8.18 10.53 -18.31
N LEU A 176 -6.97 10.48 -17.72
CA LEU A 176 -5.85 11.38 -18.03
C LEU A 176 -4.71 10.74 -18.84
N ILE A 177 -4.73 9.42 -19.01
CA ILE A 177 -3.70 8.62 -19.71
C ILE A 177 -4.26 7.95 -20.96
#